data_AF-A0A430RAS2-F1
#
_entry.id   AF-A0A430RAS2-F1
#
_cell.length_a   1.000
_cell.length_b   1.000
_cell.length_c   1.000
_cell.angle_alpha   90.00
_cell.angle_beta   90.00
_cell.angle_gamma   90.00
#
_symmetry.space_group_name_H-M   'P 1'
#
loop_
_entity.id
_entity.type
_entity.pdbx_description
1 polymer ?
#
loop_
_entity_poly.entity_id
_entity_poly.type
_entity_poly.pdbx_seq_one_letter_code
_entity_poly.pdbx_strand_id
1 'polypeptide(L)'
;MRKGFLFLLLFLPLLSACELLEGTGYRVAEAQLLFPEATERWTYFYGEPREVRLGTQVLRLEKASGESLWAVPGALWVGGNPVLREVGPALRPLAEAVRGIQGSLLEVRAQANLRATWFYDGVGWVRLTGSLREGESRSLVQPAQYQTPDLYAFTGTETQVLLREILARRGGRQVVVFELSEPVLRPLALDPIPDGYRVGALQVQYGLKVEVVIPPPPQYRILDRGANAAYQETEPKAFLANNPTRFAEVWNLVVANRIPRP
;
A
#
# COMPACT_ATOMS: atom_id res chain seq x y z
N MET A 1 53.93 -36.20 -43.50
CA MET A 1 52.56 -36.74 -43.70
C MET A 1 51.80 -36.75 -42.39
N ARG A 2 50.92 -35.77 -42.18
CA ARG A 2 49.62 -35.84 -41.48
C ARG A 2 49.13 -34.39 -41.34
N LYS A 3 48.49 -33.95 -42.42
CA LYS A 3 47.64 -32.77 -42.48
C LYS A 3 46.31 -33.12 -41.81
N GLY A 4 45.77 -32.13 -41.11
CA GLY A 4 44.35 -31.77 -41.16
C GLY A 4 43.38 -32.82 -40.66
N PHE A 5 42.97 -32.69 -39.39
CA PHE A 5 41.61 -32.99 -38.94
C PHE A 5 41.55 -32.57 -37.47
N LEU A 6 41.15 -31.32 -37.20
CA LEU A 6 40.62 -30.82 -35.91
C LEU A 6 40.57 -29.28 -35.85
N PHE A 7 40.78 -28.58 -36.96
CA PHE A 7 40.46 -27.15 -37.11
C PHE A 7 38.97 -26.89 -37.45
N LEU A 8 38.10 -27.87 -37.20
CA LEU A 8 36.70 -27.90 -37.62
C LEU A 8 35.70 -27.74 -36.45
N LEU A 9 36.17 -27.19 -35.32
CA LEU A 9 35.36 -26.90 -34.12
C LEU A 9 35.38 -25.42 -33.71
N LEU A 10 36.01 -24.54 -34.50
CA LEU A 10 36.19 -23.12 -34.16
C LEU A 10 35.31 -22.14 -34.96
N PHE A 11 34.43 -22.61 -35.85
CA PHE A 11 33.57 -21.75 -36.67
C PHE A 11 32.21 -22.39 -37.00
N LEU A 12 31.41 -22.67 -35.97
CA LEU A 12 29.95 -22.79 -36.07
C LEU A 12 29.34 -21.92 -34.96
N PRO A 13 28.26 -21.19 -35.25
CA PRO A 13 28.34 -19.73 -35.33
C PRO A 13 27.64 -19.01 -34.18
N LEU A 14 28.06 -17.76 -34.02
CA LEU A 14 27.44 -16.60 -33.38
C LEU A 14 25.97 -16.34 -33.80
N LEU A 15 25.08 -17.31 -33.63
CA LEU A 15 23.64 -17.19 -33.93
C LEU A 15 22.76 -17.79 -32.82
N SER A 16 23.15 -17.58 -31.57
CA SER A 16 22.25 -17.81 -30.43
C SER A 16 21.65 -16.48 -29.97
N ALA A 17 20.42 -16.23 -30.43
CA ALA A 17 19.42 -15.42 -29.76
C ALA A 17 19.80 -13.95 -29.46
N CYS A 18 19.82 -13.12 -30.50
CA CYS A 18 19.19 -11.81 -30.35
C CYS A 18 17.68 -12.07 -30.51
N GLU A 19 17.06 -12.65 -29.48
CA GLU A 19 15.61 -12.51 -29.34
C GLU A 19 15.38 -11.01 -29.18
N LEU A 20 15.01 -10.37 -30.28
CA LEU A 20 14.35 -9.08 -30.26
C LEU A 20 13.25 -9.24 -29.21
N LEU A 21 13.39 -8.57 -28.07
CA LEU A 21 12.33 -8.46 -27.09
C LEU A 21 11.11 -7.90 -27.83
N GLU A 22 10.21 -8.79 -28.24
CA GLU A 22 8.92 -8.42 -28.82
C GLU A 22 8.14 -7.71 -27.72
N GLY A 23 8.22 -6.39 -27.78
CA GLY A 23 7.64 -5.49 -26.80
C GLY A 23 7.68 -4.08 -27.36
N THR A 24 6.76 -3.26 -26.90
CA THR A 24 6.76 -1.84 -27.15
C THR A 24 7.94 -1.14 -26.50
N GLY A 25 8.63 -1.74 -25.53
CA GLY A 25 9.82 -1.16 -24.90
C GLY A 25 9.50 -0.07 -23.88
N TYR A 26 8.25 -0.01 -23.42
CA TYR A 26 7.84 0.90 -22.36
C TYR A 26 6.77 0.30 -21.45
N ARG A 27 6.73 0.79 -20.20
CA ARG A 27 5.82 0.35 -19.14
C ARG A 27 5.19 1.55 -18.46
N VAL A 28 4.05 1.32 -17.81
CA VAL A 28 3.25 2.37 -17.18
C VAL A 28 2.95 2.02 -15.72
N ALA A 29 3.07 3.02 -14.86
CA ALA A 29 2.51 3.00 -13.51
C ALA A 29 1.49 4.15 -13.36
N GLU A 30 0.27 3.83 -12.96
CA GLU A 30 -0.81 4.78 -12.77
C GLU A 30 -1.25 4.81 -11.31
N ALA A 31 -1.24 6.00 -10.71
CA ALA A 31 -1.89 6.27 -9.44
C ALA A 31 -3.20 7.03 -9.65
N GLN A 32 -4.30 6.45 -9.17
CA GLN A 32 -5.60 7.10 -9.10
C GLN A 32 -5.80 7.61 -7.68
N LEU A 33 -5.74 8.92 -7.51
CA LEU A 33 -5.84 9.60 -6.22
C LEU A 33 -7.24 10.19 -6.08
N LEU A 34 -8.06 9.59 -5.23
CA LEU A 34 -9.37 10.12 -4.88
C LEU A 34 -9.22 11.09 -3.70
N PHE A 35 -8.96 12.36 -4.00
CA PHE A 35 -8.97 13.42 -3.00
C PHE A 35 -10.43 13.87 -2.71
N PRO A 36 -10.68 14.49 -1.54
CA PRO A 36 -12.00 15.02 -1.23
C PRO A 36 -12.50 16.07 -2.23
N GLU A 37 -11.59 16.86 -2.81
CA GLU A 37 -11.88 17.96 -3.73
C GLU A 37 -11.84 17.58 -5.21
N ALA A 38 -11.13 16.50 -5.57
CA ALA A 38 -10.90 16.11 -6.95
C ALA A 38 -10.47 14.65 -7.07
N THR A 39 -10.65 14.07 -8.25
CA THR A 39 -10.00 12.81 -8.61
C THR A 39 -8.84 13.11 -9.52
N GLU A 40 -7.65 12.62 -9.19
CA GLU A 40 -6.47 12.80 -10.03
C GLU A 40 -5.95 11.46 -10.54
N ARG A 41 -5.53 11.43 -11.80
CA ARG A 41 -4.77 10.33 -12.38
C ARG A 41 -3.35 10.82 -12.63
N TRP A 42 -2.38 10.13 -12.04
CA TRP A 42 -0.95 10.39 -12.19
C TRP A 42 -0.33 9.20 -12.89
N THR A 43 0.16 9.41 -14.10
CA THR A 43 0.71 8.35 -14.95
C THR A 43 2.20 8.57 -15.19
N TYR A 44 3.00 7.62 -14.74
CA TYR A 44 4.45 7.52 -14.98
C TYR A 44 4.74 6.55 -16.10
N PHE A 45 5.64 6.93 -17.00
CA PHE A 45 6.10 6.10 -18.11
C PHE A 45 7.55 5.69 -17.86
N TYR A 46 7.91 4.47 -18.20
CA TYR A 46 9.26 3.91 -18.02
C TYR A 46 9.72 3.21 -19.30
N GLY A 47 11.03 3.18 -19.56
CA GLY A 47 11.61 2.55 -20.75
C GLY A 47 12.35 3.56 -21.62
N GLU A 48 12.26 3.41 -22.93
CA GLU A 48 12.96 4.27 -23.88
C GLU A 48 12.09 5.44 -24.38
N PRO A 49 12.69 6.64 -24.62
CA PRO A 49 12.01 7.79 -25.21
C PRO A 49 11.31 7.46 -26.52
N ARG A 50 10.06 7.92 -26.68
CA ARG A 50 9.22 7.63 -27.84
C ARG A 50 7.93 8.45 -27.85
N GLU A 51 7.17 8.34 -28.92
CA GLU A 51 5.81 8.88 -28.99
C GLU A 51 4.77 7.79 -28.70
N VAL A 52 3.77 8.14 -27.91
CA VAL A 52 2.62 7.30 -27.56
C VAL A 52 1.35 8.11 -27.79
N ARG A 53 0.28 7.50 -28.26
CA ARG A 53 -1.01 8.16 -28.43
C ARG A 53 -1.94 7.86 -27.28
N LEU A 54 -2.67 8.86 -26.84
CA LEU A 54 -3.81 8.75 -25.94
C LEU A 54 -5.03 9.36 -26.65
N GLY A 55 -5.85 8.50 -27.24
CA GLY A 55 -6.90 8.95 -28.15
C GLY A 55 -6.32 9.73 -29.34
N THR A 56 -6.69 11.00 -29.48
CA THR A 56 -6.17 11.89 -30.53
C THR A 56 -4.90 12.64 -30.14
N GLN A 57 -4.49 12.57 -28.86
CA GLN A 57 -3.33 13.29 -28.35
C GLN A 57 -2.06 12.47 -28.54
N VAL A 58 -1.02 13.10 -29.09
CA VAL A 58 0.34 12.52 -29.14
C VAL A 58 1.10 12.97 -27.89
N LEU A 59 1.55 11.99 -27.11
CA LEU A 59 2.38 12.14 -25.93
C LEU A 59 3.83 11.84 -26.30
N ARG A 60 4.70 12.84 -26.19
CA ARG A 60 6.13 12.66 -26.42
C ARG A 60 6.82 12.34 -25.09
N LEU A 61 7.29 11.10 -24.98
CA LEU A 61 8.02 10.57 -23.82
C LEU A 61 9.52 10.80 -24.02
N GLU A 62 10.15 11.50 -23.08
CA GLU A 62 11.54 11.93 -23.16
C GLU A 62 12.30 11.56 -21.89
N LYS A 63 13.63 11.56 -21.96
CA LYS A 63 14.45 11.41 -20.76
C LYS A 63 14.18 12.60 -19.83
N ALA A 64 14.25 12.34 -18.53
CA ALA A 64 14.09 13.38 -17.52
C ALA A 64 15.05 14.55 -17.78
N SER A 65 14.50 15.76 -17.74
CA SER A 65 15.24 17.01 -17.97
C SER A 65 15.04 17.94 -16.78
N GLY A 66 15.91 17.83 -15.78
CA GLY A 66 15.89 18.70 -14.58
C GLY A 66 15.34 18.04 -13.33
N GLU A 67 14.99 18.87 -12.35
CA GLU A 67 14.52 18.45 -11.03
C GLU A 67 13.03 18.74 -10.85
N SER A 68 12.31 17.80 -10.24
CA SER A 68 10.91 18.01 -9.86
C SER A 68 10.55 17.17 -8.63
N LEU A 69 9.69 17.72 -7.78
CA LEU A 69 9.12 17.03 -6.63
C LEU A 69 8.19 15.88 -7.03
N TRP A 70 7.77 15.78 -8.29
CA TRP A 70 6.96 14.67 -8.78
C TRP A 70 7.75 13.68 -9.63
N ALA A 71 9.05 13.91 -9.83
CA ALA A 71 9.91 13.00 -10.57
C ALA A 71 10.17 11.71 -9.79
N VAL A 72 10.09 10.58 -10.50
CA VAL A 72 10.49 9.26 -10.00
C VAL A 72 11.74 8.83 -10.79
N PRO A 73 12.79 8.28 -10.13
CA PRO A 73 13.97 7.80 -10.82
C PRO A 73 13.63 6.78 -11.92
N GLY A 74 14.17 7.01 -13.13
CA GLY A 74 13.94 6.15 -14.29
C GLY A 74 12.63 6.40 -15.05
N ALA A 75 11.74 7.27 -14.55
CA ALA A 75 10.54 7.66 -15.29
C ALA A 75 10.89 8.65 -16.42
N LEU A 76 10.27 8.43 -17.58
CA LEU A 76 10.26 9.34 -18.71
C LEU A 76 9.31 10.51 -18.44
N TRP A 77 9.67 11.67 -18.97
CA TRP A 77 8.88 12.88 -18.91
C TRP A 77 7.96 12.97 -20.13
N VAL A 78 6.76 13.51 -19.95
CA VAL A 78 5.76 13.71 -20.99
C VAL A 78 5.54 15.20 -21.21
N GLY A 79 5.91 15.69 -22.39
CA GLY A 79 5.79 17.12 -22.72
C GLY A 79 6.47 18.02 -21.69
N GLY A 80 7.68 17.68 -21.26
CA GLY A 80 8.44 18.45 -20.26
C GLY A 80 7.98 18.30 -18.81
N ASN A 81 7.03 17.40 -18.51
CA ASN A 81 6.55 17.15 -17.15
C ASN A 81 6.93 15.74 -16.68
N PRO A 82 7.26 15.52 -15.40
CA PRO A 82 7.66 14.20 -14.88
C PRO A 82 6.53 13.18 -14.79
N VAL A 83 5.28 13.62 -14.94
CA VAL A 83 4.07 12.81 -14.79
C VAL A 83 3.00 13.36 -15.72
N LEU A 84 2.24 12.49 -16.38
CA LEU A 84 1.00 12.89 -17.03
C LEU A 84 -0.08 12.98 -15.95
N ARG A 85 -0.63 14.17 -15.75
CA ARG A 85 -1.63 14.45 -14.72
C ARG A 85 -2.97 14.82 -15.34
N GLU A 86 -3.99 14.03 -15.06
CA GLU A 86 -5.39 14.34 -15.40
C GLU A 86 -6.17 14.62 -14.12
N VAL A 87 -7.01 15.64 -14.12
CA VAL A 87 -7.83 16.04 -12.97
C VAL A 87 -9.29 16.02 -13.38
N GLY A 88 -10.08 15.23 -12.66
CA GLY A 88 -11.53 15.14 -12.77
C GLY A 88 -12.24 15.56 -11.48
N PRO A 89 -13.58 15.54 -11.48
CA PRO A 89 -14.37 15.88 -10.31
C PRO A 89 -14.12 14.91 -9.14
N ALA A 90 -14.39 15.37 -7.92
CA ALA A 90 -14.41 14.51 -6.75
C ALA A 90 -15.43 13.38 -6.92
N LEU A 91 -15.02 12.15 -6.63
CA LEU A 91 -15.91 11.01 -6.55
C LEU A 91 -16.46 10.86 -5.14
N ARG A 92 -17.56 10.12 -5.01
CA ARG A 92 -18.09 9.75 -3.70
C ARG A 92 -17.04 8.91 -2.95
N PRO A 93 -16.79 9.18 -1.65
CA PRO A 93 -15.90 8.34 -0.84
C PRO A 93 -16.38 6.88 -0.82
N LEU A 94 -15.44 5.97 -1.05
CA LEU A 94 -15.53 4.50 -1.01
C LEU A 94 -15.04 3.92 0.32
N ALA A 95 -14.60 4.76 1.24
CA ALA A 95 -14.24 4.38 2.61
C ALA A 95 -14.30 5.61 3.52
N GLU A 96 -14.36 5.39 4.82
CA GLU A 96 -14.29 6.46 5.81
C GLU A 96 -13.58 5.95 7.07
N ALA A 97 -12.88 6.85 7.75
CA ALA A 97 -12.37 6.61 9.09
C ALA A 97 -12.85 7.71 10.04
N VAL A 98 -13.25 7.31 11.24
CA VAL A 98 -13.75 8.21 12.28
C VAL A 98 -12.99 8.01 13.58
N ARG A 99 -12.95 9.05 14.41
CA ARG A 99 -12.36 9.02 15.74
C ARG A 99 -13.45 8.88 16.79
N GLY A 100 -13.27 7.92 17.69
CA GLY A 100 -14.12 7.76 18.87
C GLY A 100 -13.97 8.92 19.84
N ILE A 101 -15.04 9.25 20.56
CA ILE A 101 -15.02 10.28 21.62
C ILE A 101 -13.96 9.99 22.70
N GLN A 102 -13.64 8.71 22.94
CA GLN A 102 -12.57 8.28 23.86
C GLN A 102 -11.13 8.50 23.31
N GLY A 103 -10.98 9.28 22.24
CA GLY A 103 -9.73 9.85 21.77
C GLY A 103 -8.88 8.90 20.93
N SER A 104 -8.48 7.75 21.48
CA SER A 104 -7.58 6.80 20.81
C SER A 104 -8.29 5.74 19.96
N LEU A 105 -9.61 5.64 20.10
CA LEU A 105 -10.43 4.70 19.36
C LEU A 105 -10.67 5.22 17.94
N LEU A 106 -10.54 4.35 16.95
CA LEU A 106 -10.79 4.63 15.55
C LEU A 106 -11.72 3.56 14.98
N GLU A 107 -12.56 3.93 14.02
CA GLU A 107 -13.30 2.96 13.20
C GLU A 107 -13.03 3.25 11.73
N VAL A 108 -12.73 2.19 10.98
CA VAL A 108 -12.62 2.21 9.52
C VAL A 108 -13.86 1.52 8.95
N ARG A 109 -14.53 2.17 8.00
CA ARG A 109 -15.74 1.69 7.32
C ARG A 109 -15.45 1.59 5.82
N ALA A 110 -15.54 0.39 5.27
CA ALA A 110 -15.24 0.11 3.87
C ALA A 110 -16.53 0.07 3.04
N GLN A 111 -16.63 0.92 2.00
CA GLN A 111 -17.70 0.90 0.99
C GLN A 111 -17.21 0.32 -0.35
N ALA A 112 -15.95 -0.12 -0.39
CA ALA A 112 -15.32 -0.91 -1.43
C ALA A 112 -14.27 -1.81 -0.77
N ASN A 113 -13.80 -2.83 -1.49
CA ASN A 113 -12.71 -3.68 -1.00
C ASN A 113 -11.42 -2.87 -0.79
N LEU A 114 -10.83 -2.97 0.40
CA LEU A 114 -9.56 -2.33 0.77
C LEU A 114 -8.45 -3.36 0.92
N ARG A 115 -7.23 -3.00 0.53
CA ARG A 115 -6.00 -3.77 0.81
C ARG A 115 -5.42 -3.41 2.17
N ALA A 116 -5.41 -2.12 2.47
CA ALA A 116 -4.89 -1.58 3.71
C ALA A 116 -5.48 -0.20 3.98
N THR A 117 -5.49 0.19 5.25
CA THR A 117 -5.77 1.55 5.66
C THR A 117 -4.59 2.09 6.46
N TRP A 118 -4.08 3.24 6.04
CA TRP A 118 -2.95 3.92 6.66
C TRP A 118 -3.40 5.24 7.26
N PHE A 119 -2.86 5.57 8.42
CA PHE A 119 -3.18 6.78 9.15
C PHE A 119 -1.91 7.55 9.50
N TYR A 120 -1.87 8.82 9.12
CA TYR A 120 -0.85 9.77 9.53
C TYR A 120 -1.41 10.65 10.64
N ASP A 121 -0.88 10.48 11.84
CA ASP A 121 -1.38 11.14 13.05
C ASP A 121 -0.82 12.54 13.28
N GLY A 122 0.15 12.96 12.46
CA GLY A 122 0.90 14.21 12.60
C GLY A 122 2.38 14.00 12.91
N VAL A 123 2.74 12.81 13.39
CA VAL A 123 4.13 12.41 13.67
C VAL A 123 4.59 11.39 12.64
N GLY A 124 3.81 10.32 12.43
CA GLY A 124 4.19 9.22 11.57
C GLY A 124 3.00 8.48 11.01
N TRP A 125 3.28 7.57 10.08
CA TRP A 125 2.30 6.66 9.52
C TRP A 125 2.15 5.43 10.41
N VAL A 126 0.91 5.01 10.64
CA VAL A 126 0.56 3.74 11.28
C VAL A 126 -0.42 2.99 10.38
N ARG A 127 -0.32 1.67 10.34
CA ARG A 127 -1.30 0.85 9.62
C ARG A 127 -2.49 0.60 10.53
N LEU A 128 -3.67 1.12 10.17
CA LEU A 128 -4.90 0.86 10.92
C LEU A 128 -5.42 -0.55 10.64
N THR A 129 -5.55 -0.91 9.37
CA THR A 129 -6.12 -2.20 8.98
C THR A 129 -5.30 -2.86 7.88
N GLY A 130 -5.34 -4.19 7.87
CA GLY A 130 -5.11 -4.97 6.65
C GLY A 130 -6.31 -4.87 5.71
N SER A 131 -6.55 -5.94 4.97
CA SER A 131 -7.69 -6.00 4.06
C SER A 131 -9.02 -5.88 4.79
N LEU A 132 -9.96 -5.23 4.13
CA LEU A 132 -11.37 -5.13 4.50
C LEU A 132 -12.20 -5.39 3.26
N ARG A 133 -13.28 -6.14 3.41
CA ARG A 133 -14.25 -6.32 2.32
C ARG A 133 -15.22 -5.16 2.28
N GLU A 134 -15.83 -4.95 1.13
CA GLU A 134 -16.96 -4.04 0.98
C GLU A 134 -18.05 -4.34 2.03
N GLY A 135 -18.52 -3.30 2.71
CA GLY A 135 -19.52 -3.39 3.77
C GLY A 135 -18.95 -3.72 5.15
N GLU A 136 -17.67 -4.05 5.29
CA GLU A 136 -17.06 -4.30 6.59
C GLU A 136 -16.72 -2.99 7.32
N SER A 137 -16.88 -3.00 8.64
CA SER A 137 -16.26 -2.02 9.52
C SER A 137 -15.32 -2.68 10.52
N ARG A 138 -14.28 -1.96 10.92
CA ARG A 138 -13.33 -2.41 11.93
C ARG A 138 -13.02 -1.28 12.89
N SER A 139 -13.41 -1.48 14.14
CA SER A 139 -13.02 -0.63 15.26
C SER A 139 -11.69 -1.11 15.84
N LEU A 140 -10.82 -0.18 16.21
CA LEU A 140 -9.50 -0.45 16.74
C LEU A 140 -8.99 0.69 17.61
N VAL A 141 -8.11 0.37 18.55
CA VAL A 141 -7.29 1.39 19.20
C VAL A 141 -6.15 1.76 18.26
N GLN A 142 -5.85 3.05 18.11
CA GLN A 142 -4.77 3.54 17.27
C GLN A 142 -3.45 2.81 17.63
N PRO A 143 -2.80 2.15 16.66
CA PRO A 143 -1.53 1.46 16.91
C PRO A 143 -0.42 2.43 17.29
N ALA A 144 0.51 1.98 18.14
CA ALA A 144 1.67 2.78 18.57
C ALA A 144 2.94 2.55 17.74
N GLN A 145 2.92 1.61 16.78
CA GLN A 145 4.06 1.29 15.92
C GLN A 145 3.99 2.06 14.60
N TYR A 146 4.91 3.00 14.42
CA TYR A 146 5.07 3.71 13.16
C TYR A 146 5.72 2.84 12.09
N GLN A 147 5.17 2.89 10.89
CA GLN A 147 5.60 2.12 9.72
C GLN A 147 5.40 2.97 8.47
N THR A 148 6.37 2.99 7.57
CA THR A 148 6.19 3.63 6.27
C THR A 148 5.18 2.82 5.44
N PRO A 149 4.15 3.45 4.85
CA PRO A 149 3.22 2.74 3.99
C PRO A 149 3.96 2.10 2.82
N ASP A 150 3.71 0.81 2.62
CA ASP A 150 4.14 0.06 1.44
C ASP A 150 2.89 -0.22 0.61
N LEU A 151 2.74 0.53 -0.48
CA LEU A 151 1.53 0.50 -1.31
C LEU A 151 1.73 -0.51 -2.45
N TYR A 152 0.86 -1.51 -2.51
CA TYR A 152 1.01 -2.71 -3.34
C TYR A 152 1.29 -2.42 -4.82
N ALA A 153 0.57 -1.45 -5.38
CA ALA A 153 0.65 -1.10 -6.79
C ALA A 153 1.79 -0.13 -7.13
N PHE A 154 2.60 0.29 -6.16
CA PHE A 154 3.65 1.31 -6.32
C PHE A 154 5.01 0.80 -5.84
N THR A 155 6.08 1.30 -6.43
CA THR A 155 7.44 1.06 -5.91
C THR A 155 7.65 1.92 -4.67
N GLY A 156 8.72 1.68 -3.92
CA GLY A 156 9.04 2.50 -2.74
C GLY A 156 9.24 3.98 -3.07
N THR A 157 9.86 4.29 -4.22
CA THR A 157 10.07 5.67 -4.68
C THR A 157 8.77 6.33 -5.14
N GLU A 158 7.95 5.62 -5.92
CA GLU A 158 6.60 6.09 -6.32
C GLU A 158 5.76 6.38 -5.07
N THR A 159 5.74 5.46 -4.10
CA THR A 159 5.02 5.61 -2.84
C THR A 159 5.46 6.87 -2.09
N GLN A 160 6.76 7.14 -1.98
CA GLN A 160 7.25 8.35 -1.32
C GLN A 160 6.80 9.64 -2.01
N VAL A 161 6.76 9.67 -3.35
CA VAL A 161 6.25 10.83 -4.10
C VAL A 161 4.76 11.05 -3.81
N LEU A 162 3.95 9.99 -3.90
CA LEU A 162 2.51 10.06 -3.66
C LEU A 162 2.20 10.49 -2.22
N LEU A 163 2.84 9.88 -1.22
CA LEU A 163 2.64 10.23 0.18
C LEU A 163 3.09 11.66 0.49
N ARG A 164 4.19 12.14 -0.12
CA ARG A 164 4.64 13.52 0.03
C ARG A 164 3.60 14.50 -0.49
N GLU A 165 3.06 14.26 -1.68
CA GLU A 165 1.98 15.09 -2.25
C GLU A 165 0.75 15.11 -1.34
N ILE A 166 0.31 13.92 -0.90
CA ILE A 166 -0.83 13.77 0.01
C ILE A 166 -0.61 14.58 1.30
N LEU A 167 0.58 14.50 1.89
CA LEU A 167 0.90 15.23 3.12
C LEU A 167 1.06 16.74 2.89
N ALA A 168 1.53 17.18 1.72
CA ALA A 168 1.65 18.59 1.39
C ALA A 168 0.29 19.31 1.39
N ARG A 169 -0.77 18.62 0.98
CA ARG A 169 -2.15 19.15 0.92
C ARG A 169 -2.92 19.10 2.25
N ARG A 170 -2.37 18.45 3.27
CA ARG A 170 -3.11 18.17 4.51
C ARG A 170 -3.48 19.42 5.31
N GLY A 171 -2.75 20.53 5.13
CA GLY A 171 -2.99 21.77 5.88
C GLY A 171 -2.94 21.56 7.40
N GLY A 172 -1.97 20.78 7.88
CA GLY A 172 -1.81 20.43 9.30
C GLY A 172 -2.77 19.34 9.82
N ARG A 173 -3.79 18.93 9.06
CA ARG A 173 -4.74 17.89 9.47
C ARG A 173 -4.08 16.51 9.51
N GLN A 174 -4.69 15.61 10.29
CA GLN A 174 -4.43 14.17 10.22
C GLN A 174 -4.89 13.63 8.86
N VAL A 175 -4.27 12.55 8.39
CA VAL A 175 -4.57 12.00 7.05
C VAL A 175 -4.84 10.52 7.14
N VAL A 176 -5.87 10.06 6.43
CA VAL A 176 -6.12 8.63 6.23
C VAL A 176 -5.99 8.34 4.75
N VAL A 177 -5.24 7.30 4.42
CA VAL A 177 -5.11 6.77 3.06
C VAL A 177 -5.71 5.38 3.04
N PHE A 178 -6.75 5.19 2.25
CA PHE A 178 -7.35 3.89 1.97
C PHE A 178 -6.79 3.37 0.67
N GLU A 179 -6.08 2.26 0.73
CA GLU A 179 -5.60 1.57 -0.46
C GLU A 179 -6.70 0.65 -0.97
N LEU A 180 -7.28 1.00 -2.13
CA LEU A 180 -8.36 0.23 -2.73
C LEU A 180 -7.81 -1.04 -3.38
N SER A 181 -8.60 -2.11 -3.32
CA SER A 181 -8.22 -3.39 -3.94
C SER A 181 -8.25 -3.34 -5.47
N GLU A 182 -9.19 -2.56 -6.01
CA GLU A 182 -9.44 -2.41 -7.44
C GLU A 182 -9.25 -0.95 -7.89
N PRO A 183 -8.82 -0.71 -9.14
CA PRO A 183 -8.83 0.63 -9.72
C PRO A 183 -10.27 1.14 -9.90
N VAL A 184 -10.44 2.45 -9.79
CA VAL A 184 -11.74 3.14 -9.85
C VAL A 184 -12.01 3.67 -11.25
N LEU A 185 -10.98 4.18 -11.91
CA LEU A 185 -11.02 4.62 -13.29
C LEU A 185 -10.53 3.51 -14.21
N ARG A 186 -11.07 3.48 -15.43
CA ARG A 186 -10.54 2.59 -16.49
C ARG A 186 -9.09 2.98 -16.83
N PRO A 187 -8.20 2.01 -17.09
CA PRO A 187 -6.85 2.29 -17.58
C PRO A 187 -6.84 3.15 -18.85
N LEU A 188 -5.76 3.88 -19.07
CA LEU A 188 -5.56 4.66 -20.28
C LEU A 188 -5.46 3.75 -21.51
N ALA A 189 -6.21 4.09 -22.55
CA ALA A 189 -6.13 3.43 -23.85
C ALA A 189 -4.94 4.00 -24.64
N LEU A 190 -3.74 3.56 -24.29
CA LEU A 190 -2.49 3.97 -24.91
C LEU A 190 -2.19 3.16 -26.17
N ASP A 191 -1.68 3.83 -27.21
CA ASP A 191 -1.26 3.22 -28.47
C ASP A 191 0.18 3.66 -28.82
N PRO A 192 1.16 2.75 -28.90
CA PRO A 192 1.01 1.29 -28.77
C PRO A 192 0.77 0.87 -27.32
N ILE A 193 0.15 -0.29 -27.08
CA ILE A 193 -0.16 -0.80 -25.73
C ILE A 193 1.14 -1.08 -24.95
N PRO A 194 1.32 -0.59 -23.71
CA PRO A 194 2.55 -0.80 -22.95
C PRO A 194 2.80 -2.27 -22.59
N ASP A 195 4.05 -2.64 -22.42
CA ASP A 195 4.48 -4.01 -22.06
C ASP A 195 4.04 -4.41 -20.65
N GLY A 196 3.72 -3.43 -19.82
CA GLY A 196 3.19 -3.62 -18.48
C GLY A 196 2.45 -2.39 -18.02
N TYR A 197 1.30 -2.62 -17.38
CA TYR A 197 0.45 -1.57 -16.83
C TYR A 197 0.14 -1.89 -15.36
N ARG A 198 0.75 -1.16 -14.44
CA ARG A 198 0.42 -1.21 -13.01
C ARG A 198 -0.52 -0.06 -12.69
N VAL A 199 -1.59 -0.35 -11.98
CA VAL A 199 -2.55 0.65 -11.53
C VAL A 199 -2.88 0.44 -10.06
N GLY A 200 -2.86 1.51 -9.29
CA GLY A 200 -3.30 1.54 -7.90
C GLY A 200 -4.25 2.70 -7.66
N ALA A 201 -5.25 2.48 -6.80
CA ALA A 201 -6.17 3.53 -6.40
C ALA A 201 -6.08 3.79 -4.90
N LEU A 202 -5.90 5.06 -4.54
CA LEU A 202 -5.79 5.53 -3.17
C LEU A 202 -6.90 6.55 -2.94
N GLN A 203 -7.74 6.32 -1.93
CA GLN A 203 -8.61 7.36 -1.44
C GLN A 203 -7.96 8.07 -0.26
N VAL A 204 -8.06 9.39 -0.25
CA VAL A 204 -7.49 10.25 0.78
C VAL A 204 -8.61 10.92 1.57
N GLN A 205 -8.51 10.87 2.89
CA GLN A 205 -9.36 11.62 3.79
C GLN A 205 -8.49 12.54 4.66
N TYR A 206 -8.83 13.83 4.65
CA TYR A 206 -8.17 14.84 5.48
C TYR A 206 -9.00 15.16 6.72
N GLY A 207 -8.45 14.86 7.89
CA GLY A 207 -9.13 14.97 9.17
C GLY A 207 -10.03 13.77 9.48
N LEU A 208 -10.38 13.63 10.76
CA LEU A 208 -11.29 12.60 11.26
C LEU A 208 -12.52 13.28 11.86
N LYS A 209 -13.70 12.81 11.49
CA LYS A 209 -14.93 13.16 12.23
C LYS A 209 -14.90 12.47 13.58
N VAL A 210 -15.50 13.10 14.58
CA VAL A 210 -15.64 12.52 15.92
C VAL A 210 -17.03 11.91 16.06
N GLU A 211 -17.08 10.63 16.40
CA GLU A 211 -18.32 9.86 16.52
C GLU A 211 -18.29 8.92 17.73
N VAL A 212 -19.45 8.37 18.09
CA VAL A 212 -19.53 7.26 19.04
C VAL A 212 -19.07 6.00 18.32
N VAL A 213 -17.95 5.43 18.77
CA VAL A 213 -17.40 4.18 18.23
C VAL A 213 -17.44 3.12 19.31
N ILE A 214 -17.88 1.91 18.95
CA ILE A 214 -17.86 0.77 19.86
C ILE A 214 -16.44 0.20 19.88
N PRO A 215 -15.79 0.08 21.05
CA PRO A 215 -14.44 -0.47 21.11
C PRO A 215 -14.42 -1.91 20.57
N PRO A 216 -13.32 -2.35 19.93
CA PRO A 216 -13.19 -3.75 19.55
C PRO A 216 -13.32 -4.64 20.79
N PRO A 217 -13.85 -5.87 20.64
CA PRO A 217 -13.86 -6.82 21.74
C PRO A 217 -12.41 -7.02 22.22
N PRO A 218 -12.18 -7.07 23.54
CA PRO A 218 -10.84 -7.24 24.09
C PRO A 218 -10.22 -8.52 23.54
N GLN A 219 -8.93 -8.48 23.20
CA GLN A 219 -8.19 -9.69 22.88
C GLN A 219 -8.16 -10.58 24.11
N TYR A 220 -8.87 -11.70 24.06
CA TYR A 220 -8.76 -12.75 25.06
C TYR A 220 -7.87 -13.86 24.52
N ARG A 221 -7.07 -14.45 25.40
CA ARG A 221 -6.28 -15.64 25.10
C ARG A 221 -6.88 -16.80 25.89
N ILE A 222 -7.36 -17.81 25.18
CA ILE A 222 -7.72 -19.08 25.82
C ILE A 222 -6.41 -19.80 26.15
N LEU A 223 -6.29 -20.23 27.40
CA LEU A 223 -5.14 -20.99 27.88
C LEU A 223 -5.68 -22.36 28.30
N ASP A 224 -5.42 -23.38 27.48
CA ASP A 224 -5.85 -24.74 27.78
C ASP A 224 -5.03 -25.34 28.93
N ARG A 225 -5.65 -26.26 29.68
CA ARG A 225 -5.00 -27.02 30.74
C ARG A 225 -4.00 -28.01 30.14
N GLY A 226 -2.78 -27.55 29.89
CA GLY A 226 -1.65 -28.41 29.51
C GLY A 226 -1.08 -29.19 30.71
N ALA A 227 -0.14 -30.11 30.46
CA ALA A 227 0.52 -30.90 31.51
C ALA A 227 1.28 -30.08 32.58
N ASN A 228 1.54 -28.80 32.30
CA ASN A 228 2.22 -27.86 33.20
C ASN A 228 1.28 -26.79 33.80
N ALA A 229 -0.03 -26.86 33.55
CA ALA A 229 -0.99 -25.92 34.10
C ALA A 229 -1.18 -26.14 35.61
N ALA A 230 -1.12 -25.06 36.40
CA ALA A 230 -1.50 -25.06 37.82
C ALA A 230 -2.99 -24.80 38.04
N TYR A 231 -3.75 -24.52 36.98
CA TYR A 231 -5.19 -24.40 37.05
C TYR A 231 -5.84 -25.78 37.25
N GLN A 232 -6.48 -25.98 38.41
CA GLN A 232 -7.02 -27.28 38.84
C GLN A 232 -8.54 -27.37 38.82
N GLU A 233 -9.23 -26.25 38.60
CA GLU A 233 -10.70 -26.23 38.59
C GLU A 233 -11.26 -26.86 37.31
N THR A 234 -12.49 -27.38 37.41
CA THR A 234 -13.19 -28.06 36.33
C THR A 234 -13.96 -27.11 35.42
N GLU A 235 -14.29 -25.92 35.89
CA GLU A 235 -15.00 -24.90 35.12
C GLU A 235 -14.00 -23.88 34.52
N PRO A 236 -14.24 -23.34 33.32
CA PRO A 236 -13.40 -22.28 32.78
C PRO A 236 -13.59 -20.97 33.55
N LYS A 237 -12.49 -20.25 33.82
CA LYS A 237 -12.52 -18.90 34.39
C LYS A 237 -11.91 -17.86 33.45
N ALA A 238 -12.51 -16.68 33.43
CA ALA A 238 -11.96 -15.51 32.77
C ALA A 238 -11.20 -14.64 33.78
N PHE A 239 -9.99 -14.24 33.42
CA PHE A 239 -9.18 -13.33 34.23
C PHE A 239 -8.84 -12.08 33.43
N LEU A 240 -8.93 -10.91 34.07
CA LEU A 240 -8.51 -9.64 33.50
C LEU A 240 -7.13 -9.26 34.07
N ALA A 241 -6.09 -9.44 33.26
CA ALA A 241 -4.73 -9.05 33.61
C ALA A 241 -4.47 -7.58 33.23
N ASN A 242 -5.03 -6.65 34.01
CA ASN A 242 -4.92 -5.20 33.74
C ASN A 242 -3.79 -4.49 34.50
N ASN A 243 -3.00 -5.23 35.29
CA ASN A 243 -1.84 -4.71 36.00
C ASN A 243 -0.82 -5.84 36.28
N PRO A 244 0.43 -5.52 36.65
CA PRO A 244 1.47 -6.54 36.87
C PRO A 244 1.13 -7.59 37.93
N THR A 245 0.42 -7.21 38.99
CA THR A 245 0.00 -8.14 40.06
C THR A 245 -1.03 -9.13 39.54
N ARG A 246 -2.07 -8.66 38.86
CA ARG A 246 -3.09 -9.51 38.22
C ARG A 246 -2.49 -10.38 37.11
N PHE A 247 -1.52 -9.86 36.37
CA PHE A 247 -0.78 -10.66 35.39
C PHE A 247 0.01 -11.79 36.06
N ALA A 248 0.68 -11.52 37.19
CA ALA A 248 1.40 -12.53 37.94
C ALA A 248 0.48 -13.63 38.50
N GLU A 249 -0.70 -13.26 39.00
CA GLU A 249 -1.73 -14.21 39.44
C GLU A 249 -2.14 -15.16 38.30
N VAL A 250 -2.42 -14.61 37.12
CA VAL A 250 -2.80 -15.40 35.94
C VAL A 250 -1.63 -16.26 35.46
N TRP A 251 -0.41 -15.71 35.38
CA TRP A 251 0.77 -16.44 34.92
C TRP A 251 1.06 -17.65 35.80
N ASN A 252 0.92 -17.52 37.12
CA ASN A 252 1.12 -18.61 38.06
C ASN A 252 0.15 -19.78 37.81
N LEU A 253 -1.11 -19.49 37.47
CA LEU A 253 -2.10 -20.52 37.12
C LEU A 253 -1.75 -21.26 35.82
N VAL A 254 -1.07 -20.59 34.90
CA VAL A 254 -0.77 -21.12 33.56
C VAL A 254 0.47 -22.00 33.55
N VAL A 255 1.52 -21.63 34.29
CA VAL A 255 2.83 -22.32 34.23
C VAL A 255 3.32 -22.88 35.56
N ALA A 256 2.55 -22.77 36.65
CA ALA A 256 2.93 -23.26 37.98
C ALA A 256 4.29 -22.72 38.48
N ASN A 257 4.65 -21.47 38.13
CA ASN A 257 5.98 -20.87 38.36
C ASN A 257 7.17 -21.59 37.69
N ARG A 258 6.92 -22.51 36.75
CA ARG A 258 7.99 -23.28 36.08
C ARG A 258 8.64 -22.53 34.93
N ILE A 259 7.98 -21.51 34.40
CA ILE A 259 8.49 -20.67 33.31
C ILE A 259 8.62 -19.23 33.83
N PRO A 260 9.78 -18.57 33.66
CA PRO A 260 9.94 -17.18 34.03
C PRO A 260 8.92 -16.30 33.30
N ARG A 261 8.56 -15.19 33.93
CA ARG A 261 7.61 -14.24 33.36
C ARG A 261 8.23 -13.58 32.12
N PRO A 262 7.49 -13.44 31.01
CA PRO A 262 7.95 -12.69 29.84
C PRO A 262 8.08 -11.19 30.15
#